data_AF-A0A1F3Y348-F1
#
_entry.id   AF-A0A1F3Y348-F1
#
_cell.length_a   1.000
_cell.length_b   1.000
_cell.length_c   1.000
_cell.angle_alpha   90.00
_cell.angle_beta   90.00
_cell.angle_gamma   90.00
#
_symmetry.space_group_name_H-M   'P 1'
#
loop_
_entity.id
_entity.type
_entity.pdbx_description
1 polymer ?
#
loop_
_entity_poly.entity_id
_entity_poly.type
_entity_poly.pdbx_seq_one_letter_code
_entity_poly.pdbx_strand_id
1 'polypeptide(L)'
;MRRIGVIFAILISAGCGAVPKQAGTEPVVVAGHETSVDIAYVLGHNRHRFWAQSDASRVEARTYLDRQIVEEAGIDRARYLDFLEKAKTFVQSPRRSPASNTVVCRTPFTVTVRVGKDAYVATGCRGVDKGALGRLVREGEFLLYSKK
;
A
#
# COMPACT_ATOMS: atom_id res chain seq x y z
N MET A 1 -61.47 42.38 26.58
CA MET A 1 -60.52 43.45 26.94
C MET A 1 -59.17 42.83 27.27
N ARG A 2 -58.08 43.37 26.71
CA ARG A 2 -56.65 43.35 27.13
C ARG A 2 -56.02 41.98 27.45
N ARG A 3 -55.17 41.38 26.59
CA ARG A 3 -53.76 41.68 26.17
C ARG A 3 -52.71 41.54 27.29
N ILE A 4 -51.53 41.07 26.85
CA ILE A 4 -50.18 41.04 27.47
C ILE A 4 -49.89 39.66 28.12
N GLY A 5 -49.01 38.78 27.64
CA GLY A 5 -47.89 38.89 26.70
C GLY A 5 -46.58 38.80 27.46
N VAL A 6 -45.83 37.70 27.34
CA VAL A 6 -44.37 37.67 27.54
C VAL A 6 -43.76 36.62 26.61
N ILE A 7 -42.91 37.10 25.71
CA ILE A 7 -42.08 36.36 24.76
C ILE A 7 -40.80 35.98 25.51
N PHE A 8 -40.46 34.70 25.60
CA PHE A 8 -39.14 34.25 26.04
C PHE A 8 -38.28 33.96 24.81
N ALA A 9 -37.40 34.90 24.49
CA ALA A 9 -36.37 34.73 23.48
C ALA A 9 -35.25 33.86 24.05
N ILE A 10 -35.05 32.66 23.50
CA ILE A 10 -33.87 31.84 23.76
C ILE A 10 -32.80 32.26 22.76
N LEU A 11 -31.73 32.87 23.29
CA LEU A 11 -30.53 33.22 22.53
C LEU A 11 -29.92 31.95 21.91
N ILE A 12 -29.75 32.00 20.60
CA ILE A 12 -28.95 31.08 19.81
C ILE A 12 -27.48 31.43 20.07
N SER A 13 -26.79 30.63 20.87
CA SER A 13 -25.33 30.66 20.95
C SER A 13 -24.75 30.04 19.68
N ALA A 14 -24.38 30.90 18.74
CA ALA A 14 -23.50 30.55 17.62
C ALA A 14 -22.10 30.24 18.18
N GLY A 15 -21.91 29.00 18.63
CA GLY A 15 -20.58 28.47 18.92
C GLY A 15 -19.84 28.23 17.61
N CYS A 16 -18.89 29.10 17.29
CA CYS A 16 -17.84 28.80 16.32
C CYS A 16 -17.03 27.59 16.84
N GLY A 17 -17.48 26.39 16.53
CA GLY A 17 -16.68 25.18 16.68
C GLY A 17 -15.52 25.24 15.68
N ALA A 18 -14.36 25.69 16.15
CA ALA A 18 -13.11 25.47 15.44
C ALA A 18 -12.93 23.95 15.32
N VAL A 19 -13.06 23.43 14.10
CA VAL A 19 -12.77 22.03 13.78
C VAL A 19 -11.31 21.78 14.19
N PRO A 20 -11.02 20.82 15.09
CA PRO A 20 -9.64 20.47 15.38
C PRO A 20 -9.03 19.97 14.07
N LYS A 21 -8.04 20.70 13.58
CA LYS A 21 -7.15 20.30 12.51
C LYS A 21 -6.61 18.92 12.90
N GLN A 22 -7.12 17.87 12.27
CA GLN A 22 -6.56 16.53 12.43
C GLN A 22 -5.08 16.66 12.16
N ALA A 23 -4.28 16.43 13.20
CA ALA A 23 -2.86 16.26 13.07
C ALA A 23 -2.68 15.17 12.04
N GLY A 24 -2.21 15.57 10.85
CA GLY A 24 -1.79 14.62 9.84
C GLY A 24 -0.86 13.67 10.55
N THR A 25 -1.22 12.40 10.57
CA THR A 25 -0.31 11.34 10.97
C THR A 25 0.85 11.45 10.00
N GLU A 26 1.90 12.16 10.41
CA GLU A 26 3.15 12.12 9.68
C GLU A 26 3.49 10.64 9.54
N PRO A 27 3.73 10.14 8.31
CA PRO A 27 4.13 8.76 8.14
C PRO A 27 5.35 8.58 9.04
N VAL A 28 5.28 7.62 9.95
CA VAL A 28 6.38 7.29 10.84
C VAL A 28 7.53 6.89 9.94
N VAL A 29 8.39 7.86 9.61
CA VAL A 29 9.63 7.64 8.91
C VAL A 29 10.49 6.90 9.91
N VAL A 30 10.48 5.58 9.82
CA VAL A 30 11.39 4.71 10.56
C VAL A 30 12.79 4.97 9.99
N ALA A 31 13.39 6.08 10.42
CA ALA A 31 14.70 6.52 9.99
C ALA A 31 15.73 5.46 10.39
N GLY A 32 16.34 4.81 9.39
CA GLY A 32 17.47 3.90 9.58
C GLY A 32 17.18 2.41 9.48
N HIS A 33 15.95 1.97 9.26
CA HIS A 33 15.67 0.55 9.02
C HIS A 33 15.62 0.25 7.52
N GLU A 34 16.37 -0.77 7.11
CA GLU A 34 16.26 -1.34 5.76
C GLU A 34 14.82 -1.84 5.54
N THR A 35 14.24 -1.42 4.42
CA THR A 35 12.87 -1.81 4.05
C THR A 35 12.89 -2.34 2.62
N SER A 36 12.04 -3.33 2.34
CA SER A 36 11.94 -3.89 0.99
C SER A 36 10.55 -4.39 0.67
N VAL A 37 10.14 -4.27 -0.58
CA VAL A 37 8.96 -4.92 -1.14
C VAL A 37 9.42 -5.85 -2.27
N ASP A 38 8.99 -7.10 -2.22
CA ASP A 38 9.27 -8.13 -3.22
C ASP A 38 7.96 -8.78 -3.67
N ILE A 39 7.61 -8.61 -4.94
CA ILE A 39 6.39 -9.15 -5.54
C ILE A 39 6.80 -10.12 -6.65
N ALA A 40 6.67 -11.41 -6.40
CA ALA A 40 6.91 -12.46 -7.39
C ALA A 40 5.58 -13.04 -7.88
N TYR A 41 5.39 -13.19 -9.19
CA TYR A 41 4.17 -13.75 -9.75
C TYR A 41 4.39 -14.43 -11.09
N VAL A 42 3.47 -15.31 -11.46
CA VAL A 42 3.44 -15.95 -12.78
C VAL A 42 2.40 -15.29 -13.67
N LEU A 43 2.78 -15.00 -14.91
CA LEU A 43 1.88 -14.57 -15.98
C LEU A 43 2.17 -15.39 -17.23
N GLY A 44 1.17 -16.12 -17.73
CA GLY A 44 1.38 -17.11 -18.78
C GLY A 44 2.37 -18.18 -18.31
N HIS A 45 3.50 -18.30 -19.01
CA HIS A 45 4.58 -19.24 -18.67
C HIS A 45 5.79 -18.57 -18.00
N ASN A 46 5.75 -17.24 -17.82
CA ASN A 46 6.89 -16.47 -17.38
C ASN A 46 6.78 -16.09 -15.90
N ARG A 47 7.94 -16.03 -15.24
CA ARG A 47 8.06 -15.56 -13.86
C ARG A 47 8.43 -14.08 -13.88
N HIS A 48 7.58 -13.28 -13.28
CA HIS A 48 7.82 -11.86 -13.09
C HIS A 48 8.19 -11.59 -11.63
N ARG A 49 9.02 -10.58 -11.43
CA ARG A 49 9.30 -10.06 -10.09
C ARG A 49 9.44 -8.55 -10.14
N PHE A 50 8.79 -7.86 -9.22
CA PHE A 50 9.10 -6.48 -8.89
C PHE A 50 9.78 -6.47 -7.52
N TRP A 51 10.88 -5.76 -7.40
CA TRP A 51 11.60 -5.61 -6.14
C TRP A 51 11.97 -4.15 -5.93
N ALA A 52 11.72 -3.61 -4.75
CA ALA A 52 12.15 -2.28 -4.37
C ALA A 52 12.70 -2.29 -2.95
N GLN A 53 13.79 -1.57 -2.71
CA GLN A 53 14.46 -1.51 -1.43
C GLN A 53 14.87 -0.08 -1.12
N SER A 54 14.72 0.29 0.15
CA SER A 54 15.24 1.54 0.72
C SER A 54 16.27 1.21 1.77
N ASP A 55 17.49 1.72 1.57
CA ASP A 55 18.57 1.75 2.56
C ASP A 55 18.78 3.19 3.07
N ALA A 56 19.80 3.39 3.91
CA ALA A 56 20.12 4.70 4.49
C ALA A 56 20.48 5.77 3.44
N SER A 57 21.03 5.36 2.29
CA SER A 57 21.64 6.22 1.28
C SER A 57 20.83 6.36 0.00
N ARG A 58 20.06 5.34 -0.36
CA ARG A 58 19.35 5.27 -1.64
C ARG A 58 18.09 4.43 -1.56
N VAL A 59 17.27 4.61 -2.58
CA VAL A 59 16.12 3.76 -2.84
C VAL A 59 16.21 3.32 -4.29
N GLU A 60 16.11 2.01 -4.51
CA GLU A 60 16.23 1.37 -5.82
C GLU A 60 15.06 0.44 -6.07
N ALA A 61 14.67 0.31 -7.33
CA ALA A 61 13.70 -0.68 -7.80
C ALA A 61 14.23 -1.43 -9.01
N ARG A 62 13.83 -2.70 -9.12
CA ARG A 62 14.17 -3.61 -10.21
C ARG A 62 12.93 -4.40 -10.64
N THR A 63 12.76 -4.60 -11.93
CA THR A 63 11.84 -5.61 -12.48
C THR A 63 12.62 -6.76 -13.09
N TYR A 64 12.09 -7.97 -12.93
CA TYR A 64 12.68 -9.18 -13.49
C TYR A 64 11.67 -9.93 -14.35
N LEU A 65 12.18 -10.51 -15.43
CA LEU A 65 11.51 -11.51 -16.25
C LEU A 65 12.39 -12.76 -16.29
N ASP A 66 11.86 -13.89 -15.83
CA ASP A 66 12.56 -15.18 -15.80
C ASP A 66 13.97 -15.10 -15.17
N ARG A 67 14.06 -14.34 -14.07
CA ARG A 67 15.27 -14.07 -13.27
C ARG A 67 16.28 -13.12 -13.91
N GLN A 68 16.00 -12.58 -15.09
CA GLN A 68 16.79 -11.54 -15.71
C GLN A 68 16.25 -10.16 -15.32
N ILE A 69 17.13 -9.21 -15.00
CA ILE A 69 16.74 -7.82 -14.76
C ILE A 69 16.34 -7.22 -16.10
N VAL A 70 15.13 -6.66 -16.17
CA VAL A 70 14.61 -5.98 -17.36
C VAL A 70 14.77 -4.47 -17.23
N GLU A 71 14.54 -3.95 -16.02
CA GLU A 71 14.66 -2.53 -15.73
C GLU A 71 15.17 -2.34 -14.30
N GLU A 72 15.98 -1.30 -14.10
CA GLU A 72 16.52 -0.88 -12.82
C GLU A 72 16.58 0.64 -12.77
N ALA A 73 16.08 1.23 -11.67
CA ALA A 73 16.11 2.67 -11.50
C ALA A 73 16.25 3.06 -10.02
N GLY A 74 16.89 4.21 -9.79
CA GLY A 74 16.78 4.92 -8.51
C GLY A 74 15.43 5.61 -8.43
N ILE A 75 14.74 5.49 -7.30
CA ILE A 75 13.37 5.99 -7.12
C ILE A 75 13.30 7.05 -6.03
N ASP A 76 12.29 7.92 -6.12
CA ASP A 76 12.01 8.89 -5.06
C ASP A 76 11.63 8.19 -3.74
N ARG A 77 12.23 8.65 -2.63
CA ARG A 77 12.04 8.02 -1.32
C ARG A 77 10.60 8.19 -0.83
N ALA A 78 9.97 9.33 -1.06
CA ALA A 78 8.61 9.57 -0.59
C ALA A 78 7.61 8.65 -1.32
N ARG A 79 7.76 8.49 -2.64
CA ARG A 79 6.96 7.56 -3.44
C ARG A 79 7.16 6.10 -3.04
N TYR A 80 8.40 5.72 -2.72
CA TYR A 80 8.66 4.39 -2.19
C TYR A 80 7.94 4.13 -0.86
N LEU A 81 7.95 5.09 0.07
CA LEU A 81 7.29 4.93 1.37
C LEU A 81 5.77 4.82 1.22
N ASP A 82 5.15 5.59 0.33
CA ASP A 82 3.72 5.44 -0.02
C ASP A 82 3.42 4.03 -0.54
N PHE A 83 4.25 3.53 -1.46
CA PHE A 83 4.11 2.19 -1.98
C PHE A 83 4.33 1.10 -0.93
N LEU A 84 5.29 1.27 -0.03
CA LEU A 84 5.58 0.34 1.07
C LEU A 84 4.35 0.16 1.97
N GLU A 85 3.67 1.26 2.34
CA GLU A 85 2.46 1.21 3.16
C GLU A 85 1.30 0.50 2.45
N LYS A 86 1.15 0.72 1.14
CA LYS A 86 0.16 0.00 0.33
C LYS A 86 0.47 -1.49 0.23
N ALA A 87 1.74 -1.85 0.03
CA ALA A 87 2.18 -3.24 0.01
C ALA A 87 1.96 -3.92 1.38
N LYS A 88 2.25 -3.22 2.48
CA LYS A 88 1.99 -3.68 3.84
C LYS A 88 0.50 -3.92 4.08
N THR A 89 -0.35 -2.97 3.66
CA THR A 89 -1.81 -3.12 3.71
C THR A 89 -2.27 -4.33 2.90
N PHE A 90 -1.68 -4.53 1.71
CA PHE A 90 -2.01 -5.65 0.82
C PHE A 90 -1.73 -7.01 1.46
N VAL A 91 -0.61 -7.16 2.19
CA VAL A 91 -0.21 -8.42 2.83
C VAL A 91 -0.96 -8.68 4.14
N GLN A 92 -1.41 -7.63 4.83
CA GLN A 92 -2.19 -7.74 6.06
C GLN A 92 -3.70 -7.92 5.80
N SER A 93 -4.17 -7.58 4.61
CA SER A 93 -5.58 -7.72 4.24
C SER A 93 -6.02 -9.18 4.22
N PRO A 94 -7.16 -9.55 4.83
CA PRO A 94 -7.67 -10.92 4.80
C PRO A 94 -7.92 -11.37 3.36
N ARG A 95 -7.14 -12.34 2.88
CA ARG A 95 -7.40 -13.01 1.60
C ARG A 95 -8.06 -14.33 1.88
N ARG A 96 -9.23 -14.55 1.28
CA ARG A 96 -9.83 -15.88 1.27
C ARG A 96 -8.92 -16.78 0.43
N SER A 97 -8.15 -17.65 1.09
CA SER A 97 -7.62 -18.84 0.42
C SER A 97 -8.81 -19.62 -0.13
N PRO A 98 -8.76 -20.11 -1.38
CA PRO A 98 -9.83 -20.95 -1.91
C PRO A 98 -10.01 -22.14 -0.95
N ALA A 99 -11.26 -22.41 -0.56
CA ALA A 99 -11.63 -23.38 0.47
C ALA A 99 -11.41 -24.85 0.06
N SER A 100 -10.59 -25.13 -0.95
CA SER A 100 -10.45 -26.49 -1.46
C SER A 100 -9.04 -26.77 -1.96
N ASN A 101 -8.47 -27.86 -1.44
CA ASN A 101 -7.21 -28.48 -1.85
C ASN A 101 -7.23 -29.04 -3.29
N THR A 102 -8.30 -28.78 -4.07
CA THR A 102 -8.49 -29.30 -5.44
C THR A 102 -8.23 -28.29 -6.55
N VAL A 103 -8.10 -26.98 -6.27
CA VAL A 103 -7.88 -25.98 -7.33
C VAL A 103 -6.38 -25.69 -7.50
N VAL A 104 -5.77 -26.30 -8.51
CA VAL A 104 -4.38 -26.01 -8.91
C VAL A 104 -4.28 -24.55 -9.37
N CYS A 105 -3.53 -23.74 -8.62
CA CYS A 105 -3.29 -22.35 -9.00
C CYS A 105 -2.29 -22.26 -10.16
N ARG A 106 -2.76 -21.86 -11.35
CA ARG A 106 -1.90 -21.68 -12.54
C ARG A 106 -1.10 -20.38 -12.54
N THR A 107 -1.56 -19.37 -11.79
CA THR A 107 -0.95 -18.04 -11.73
C THR A 107 -0.70 -17.64 -10.27
N PRO A 108 0.21 -18.35 -9.58
CA PRO A 108 0.53 -18.05 -8.20
C PRO A 108 1.27 -16.72 -8.09
N PHE A 109 1.13 -16.10 -6.91
CA PHE A 109 1.93 -14.94 -6.53
C PHE A 109 2.41 -15.05 -5.08
N THR A 110 3.44 -14.28 -4.77
CA THR A 110 3.95 -14.05 -3.42
C THR A 110 4.34 -12.59 -3.31
N VAL A 111 3.84 -11.92 -2.28
CA VAL A 111 4.25 -10.57 -1.90
C VAL A 111 4.90 -10.64 -0.54
N THR A 112 6.13 -10.16 -0.45
CA THR A 112 6.91 -10.07 0.78
C THR A 112 7.23 -8.62 1.06
N VAL A 113 6.87 -8.14 2.24
CA VAL A 113 7.20 -6.81 2.72
C VAL A 113 8.10 -6.96 3.94
N ARG A 114 9.26 -6.31 3.94
CA ARG A 114 10.19 -6.30 5.07
C ARG A 114 10.31 -4.89 5.61
N VAL A 115 10.20 -4.77 6.93
CA VAL A 115 10.40 -3.52 7.67
C VAL A 115 11.33 -3.81 8.84
N GLY A 116 12.61 -3.47 8.71
CA GLY A 116 13.62 -3.83 9.70
C GLY A 116 13.73 -5.35 9.84
N LYS A 117 13.35 -5.88 11.01
CA LYS A 117 13.38 -7.33 11.30
C LYS A 117 12.07 -8.04 10.96
N ASP A 118 11.00 -7.29 10.73
CA ASP A 118 9.69 -7.87 10.49
C ASP A 118 9.52 -8.22 9.01
N ALA A 119 8.93 -9.39 8.76
CA ALA A 119 8.58 -9.85 7.42
C ALA A 119 7.10 -10.23 7.36
N TYR A 120 6.38 -9.61 6.43
CA TYR A 120 4.98 -9.85 6.16
C TYR A 120 4.87 -10.52 4.79
N VAL A 121 4.22 -11.68 4.72
CA VAL A 121 4.13 -12.47 3.50
C VAL A 121 2.68 -12.76 3.19
N ALA A 122 2.27 -12.50 1.94
CA ALA A 122 1.01 -12.98 1.40
C ALA A 122 1.25 -13.82 0.15
N THR A 123 0.65 -14.99 0.11
CA THR A 123 0.64 -15.88 -1.06
C THR A 123 -0.79 -16.03 -1.54
N GLY A 124 -0.96 -16.32 -2.84
CA GLY A 124 -2.29 -16.54 -3.38
C GLY A 124 -2.29 -16.84 -4.87
N CYS A 125 -3.50 -16.81 -5.44
CA CYS A 125 -3.73 -17.04 -6.86
C CYS A 125 -4.37 -15.82 -7.51
N ARG A 126 -3.80 -15.32 -8.61
CA ARG A 126 -4.26 -14.08 -9.26
C ARG A 126 -5.73 -14.11 -9.66
N GLY A 127 -6.23 -15.26 -10.11
CA GLY A 127 -7.65 -15.38 -10.52
C GLY A 127 -8.66 -15.10 -9.41
N VAL A 128 -8.26 -15.23 -8.14
CA VAL A 128 -9.14 -15.09 -6.97
C VAL A 128 -9.01 -13.70 -6.33
N ASP A 129 -7.94 -12.95 -6.62
CA ASP A 129 -7.61 -11.70 -5.94
C ASP A 129 -8.38 -10.45 -6.44
N LYS A 130 -9.33 -10.64 -7.38
CA LYS A 130 -10.15 -9.58 -7.98
C LYS A 130 -9.34 -8.40 -8.56
N GLY A 131 -8.11 -8.65 -9.03
CA GLY A 131 -7.23 -7.65 -9.62
C GLY A 131 -6.43 -6.84 -8.60
N ALA A 132 -6.51 -7.15 -7.31
CA ALA A 132 -5.76 -6.45 -6.27
C ALA A 132 -4.24 -6.55 -6.50
N LEU A 133 -3.72 -7.73 -6.87
CA LEU A 133 -2.29 -7.86 -7.20
C LEU A 133 -1.94 -7.04 -8.43
N GLY A 134 -2.77 -7.09 -9.47
CA GLY A 134 -2.52 -6.33 -10.70
C GLY A 134 -2.47 -4.83 -10.47
N ARG A 135 -3.22 -4.30 -9.49
CA ARG A 135 -3.10 -2.90 -9.05
C ARG A 135 -1.76 -2.65 -8.36
N LEU A 136 -1.41 -3.47 -7.36
CA LEU A 136 -0.15 -3.32 -6.62
C LEU A 136 1.07 -3.41 -7.54
N VAL A 137 1.11 -4.38 -8.46
CA VAL A 137 2.21 -4.55 -9.42
C VAL A 137 2.38 -3.31 -10.28
N ARG A 138 1.29 -2.78 -10.87
CA ARG A 138 1.34 -1.57 -11.69
C ARG A 138 1.85 -0.36 -10.91
N GLU A 139 1.36 -0.18 -9.68
CA GLU A 139 1.85 0.89 -8.81
C GLU A 139 3.34 0.77 -8.52
N GLY A 140 3.84 -0.45 -8.30
CA GLY A 140 5.27 -0.73 -8.13
C GLY A 140 6.07 -0.41 -9.40
N GLU A 141 5.63 -0.89 -10.56
CA GLU A 141 6.27 -0.61 -11.85
C GLU A 141 6.31 0.89 -12.17
N PHE A 142 5.28 1.65 -11.81
CA PHE A 142 5.28 3.11 -11.97
C PHE A 142 6.34 3.82 -11.12
N LEU A 143 6.87 3.19 -10.07
CA LEU A 143 7.98 3.76 -9.30
C LEU A 143 9.25 3.88 -10.14
N LEU A 144 9.49 2.98 -11.10
CA LEU A 144 10.66 3.03 -11.98
C LEU A 144 10.71 4.32 -12.80
N TYR A 145 9.54 4.91 -13.10
CA TYR A 145 9.42 6.17 -13.82
C TYR A 145 9.31 7.38 -12.90
N SER A 146 9.35 7.17 -11.58
CA SER A 146 9.46 8.27 -10.62
C SER A 146 10.89 8.76 -10.58
N LYS A 147 11.16 9.86 -11.29
CA LYS A 147 12.47 10.50 -11.28
C LYS A 147 12.85 10.90 -9.86
N LYS A 148 14.13 10.71 -9.53
CA LYS A 148 14.78 11.15 -8.29
C LYS A 148 15.02 12.66 -8.29
#